data_AF-A0A8C0ZFF5-F1
#
_entry.id   AF-A0A8C0ZFF5-F1
#
_cell.length_a   1.000
_cell.length_b   1.000
_cell.length_c   1.000
_cell.angle_alpha   90.00
_cell.angle_beta   90.00
_cell.angle_gamma   90.00
#
_symmetry.space_group_name_H-M   'P 1'
#
loop_
_entity.id
_entity.type
_entity.pdbx_description
1 polymer ?
#
loop_
_entity_poly.entity_id
_entity_poly.type
_entity_poly.pdbx_seq_one_letter_code
_entity_poly.pdbx_strand_id
1 'polypeptide(L)'
;RMVKGLERKLLLNLFYFLFFSPSPVVLLPLIDRMGDAKDQVREQAQNLILKLMCEAAPPMYIWERLAVGFKHKNYRSREGVCLCLVATLNIYGAHPLILSKLVPHLCIAFGDSNSQVRDAAILAIVEVYRHVGEKVRIDLTKRGIPPGRLQTIFAKFDEIRNSDNMILSNVSDKSFDDEESVDGNRPSSAASAFKVPAPKKPGNPSNSARKPGSAGGPKVGGSSKEGGAGAVDEDDFIKAFTDVPTVQIYSSRELEETLNKIREILSDDKHDWDQRTNALKKVRSLLVAGAAQYDGFFQHLRLLDELSNHNERVEERKAALYELMKLTQEESFGVWDEHFKTILLLLLETLGDKEHAIRALALKVLREILRNQPARFKNYAELTIMKTLEAHKDPHKEVVRSAEEAASMLATSISPDQCIKVLCPIIQTADYPINLAAIKMQTKVIERVSKETLTQLLPEIVPGLIQGYDNSESSVRKACVFCLVAIHAVIGDELKPHLSQLTGSKMKLLNLYIKRAQTGSGAGDTAADMSGQS
;
A
#
# COMPACT_ATOMS: atom_id res chain seq x y z
N ARG A 1 18.19 -12.94 16.56
CA ARG A 1 19.15 -12.38 15.56
C ARG A 1 18.58 -12.35 14.13
N MET A 2 17.85 -13.38 13.65
CA MET A 2 17.16 -13.30 12.35
C MET A 2 16.03 -12.24 12.27
N VAL A 3 15.27 -12.02 13.35
CA VAL A 3 14.14 -11.06 13.38
C VAL A 3 14.52 -9.64 12.94
N LYS A 4 15.60 -9.07 13.49
CA LYS A 4 16.12 -7.73 13.11
C LYS A 4 16.53 -7.59 11.64
N GLY A 5 16.78 -8.70 10.94
CA GLY A 5 17.07 -8.70 9.50
C GLY A 5 15.80 -8.62 8.64
N LEU A 6 14.68 -9.11 9.17
CA LEU A 6 13.38 -9.04 8.50
C LEU A 6 12.82 -7.62 8.61
N GLU A 7 12.74 -7.05 9.82
CA GLU A 7 12.32 -5.66 10.06
C GLU A 7 13.10 -4.66 9.19
N ARG A 8 14.43 -4.81 9.05
CA ARG A 8 15.25 -3.95 8.16
C ARG A 8 14.91 -4.14 6.69
N LYS A 9 14.83 -5.38 6.18
CA LYS A 9 14.42 -5.65 4.79
C LYS A 9 13.05 -5.08 4.49
N LEU A 10 12.23 -4.95 5.50
CA LEU A 10 10.82 -4.75 5.34
C LEU A 10 10.37 -3.32 5.60
N LEU A 11 11.02 -2.59 6.53
CA LEU A 11 11.01 -1.14 6.50
C LEU A 11 11.70 -0.63 5.24
N LEU A 12 12.78 -1.28 4.78
CA LEU A 12 13.38 -0.95 3.49
C LEU A 12 12.42 -1.27 2.33
N ASN A 13 11.67 -2.38 2.36
CA ASN A 13 10.63 -2.68 1.38
C ASN A 13 9.40 -1.78 1.51
N LEU A 14 9.03 -1.27 2.69
CA LEU A 14 7.94 -0.32 2.86
C LEU A 14 8.37 1.08 2.39
N PHE A 15 9.61 1.47 2.64
CA PHE A 15 10.23 2.67 2.09
C PHE A 15 10.39 2.52 0.57
N TYR A 16 10.74 1.33 0.07
CA TYR A 16 10.69 1.02 -1.35
C TYR A 16 9.25 1.00 -1.87
N PHE A 17 8.23 0.56 -1.13
CA PHE A 17 6.85 0.54 -1.64
C PHE A 17 6.20 1.94 -1.62
N LEU A 18 6.59 2.80 -0.68
CA LEU A 18 6.08 4.17 -0.52
C LEU A 18 6.88 5.21 -1.34
N PHE A 19 8.18 5.02 -1.58
CA PHE A 19 9.03 5.93 -2.38
C PHE A 19 9.54 5.35 -3.72
N PHE A 20 9.60 4.02 -3.88
CA PHE A 20 10.10 3.32 -5.08
C PHE A 20 9.11 2.29 -5.65
N SER A 21 7.84 2.27 -5.22
CA SER A 21 6.81 1.71 -6.09
C SER A 21 6.95 2.50 -7.39
N PRO A 22 7.01 1.84 -8.56
CA PRO A 22 7.02 2.52 -9.84
C PRO A 22 5.66 3.19 -10.08
N SER A 23 5.34 4.18 -9.26
CA SER A 23 4.18 5.01 -9.36
C SER A 23 4.36 5.95 -10.56
N PRO A 24 3.27 6.55 -11.06
CA PRO A 24 3.37 7.56 -12.11
C PRO A 24 4.37 8.69 -11.79
N VAL A 25 4.56 9.01 -10.50
CA VAL A 25 5.42 10.08 -9.98
C VAL A 25 6.90 9.90 -10.36
N VAL A 26 7.40 8.66 -10.47
CA VAL A 26 8.80 8.41 -10.86
C VAL A 26 8.93 8.13 -12.36
N LEU A 27 8.01 7.36 -12.94
CA LEU A 27 8.12 6.94 -14.35
C LEU A 27 7.79 8.07 -15.34
N LEU A 28 6.85 8.97 -15.03
CA LEU A 28 6.51 10.08 -15.94
C LEU A 28 7.68 11.09 -16.11
N PRO A 29 8.34 11.57 -15.03
CA PRO A 29 9.53 12.42 -15.20
C PRO A 29 10.69 11.73 -15.92
N LEU A 30 10.82 10.40 -15.80
CA LEU A 30 11.84 9.65 -16.55
C LEU A 30 11.51 9.55 -18.05
N ILE A 31 10.23 9.49 -18.44
CA ILE A 31 9.81 9.63 -19.85
C ILE A 31 10.12 11.04 -20.40
N ASP A 32 9.97 12.08 -19.57
CA ASP A 32 10.39 13.44 -19.94
C ASP A 32 11.92 13.56 -20.05
N ARG A 33 12.70 12.94 -19.15
CA ARG A 33 14.18 12.93 -19.22
C ARG A 33 14.73 12.06 -20.34
N MET A 34 14.05 11.00 -20.77
CA MET A 34 14.33 10.32 -22.04
C MET A 34 14.14 11.24 -23.25
N GLY A 35 13.49 12.40 -23.10
CA GLY A 35 13.37 13.43 -24.14
C GLY A 35 14.39 14.57 -24.06
N ASP A 36 15.33 14.54 -23.12
CA ASP A 36 16.24 15.66 -22.83
C ASP A 36 17.17 16.02 -24.01
N ALA A 37 17.56 17.30 -24.08
CA ALA A 37 18.48 17.79 -25.09
C ALA A 37 19.91 17.24 -24.93
N LYS A 38 20.30 16.82 -23.72
CA LYS A 38 21.61 16.24 -23.42
C LYS A 38 21.57 14.72 -23.49
N ASP A 39 22.43 14.15 -24.34
CA ASP A 39 22.50 12.71 -24.60
C ASP A 39 22.75 11.91 -23.31
N GLN A 40 23.70 12.36 -22.47
CA GLN A 40 24.00 11.78 -21.16
C GLN A 40 22.77 11.74 -20.24
N VAL A 41 21.86 12.73 -20.29
CA VAL A 41 20.66 12.74 -19.43
C VAL A 41 19.65 11.71 -19.91
N ARG A 42 19.48 11.54 -21.24
CA ARG A 42 18.62 10.49 -21.82
C ARG A 42 19.14 9.10 -21.46
N GLU A 43 20.44 8.88 -21.61
CA GLU A 43 21.11 7.61 -21.27
C GLU A 43 20.96 7.26 -19.78
N GLN A 44 21.19 8.22 -18.88
CA GLN A 44 21.02 7.98 -17.44
C GLN A 44 19.56 7.74 -17.05
N ALA A 45 18.59 8.38 -17.72
CA ALA A 45 17.16 8.10 -17.51
C ALA A 45 16.80 6.67 -17.93
N GLN A 46 17.29 6.22 -19.09
CA GLN A 46 17.11 4.84 -19.58
C GLN A 46 17.78 3.82 -18.66
N ASN A 47 19.02 4.06 -18.24
CA ASN A 47 19.74 3.21 -17.30
C ASN A 47 19.03 3.09 -15.94
N LEU A 48 18.46 4.19 -15.43
CA LEU A 48 17.67 4.15 -14.19
C LEU A 48 16.39 3.34 -14.35
N ILE A 49 15.66 3.48 -15.46
CA ILE A 49 14.48 2.65 -15.77
C ILE A 49 14.85 1.16 -15.79
N LEU A 50 15.93 0.78 -16.46
CA LEU A 50 16.40 -0.61 -16.53
C LEU A 50 16.81 -1.14 -15.16
N LYS A 51 17.35 -0.28 -14.28
CA LYS A 51 17.72 -0.63 -12.90
C LYS A 51 16.49 -0.83 -12.00
N LEU A 52 15.42 -0.04 -12.20
CA LEU A 52 14.14 -0.25 -11.51
C LEU A 52 13.50 -1.60 -11.89
N MET A 53 13.68 -2.07 -13.14
CA MET A 53 13.24 -3.41 -13.58
C MET A 53 14.00 -4.57 -12.91
N CYS A 54 15.19 -4.31 -12.35
CA CYS A 54 16.01 -5.30 -11.66
C CYS A 54 15.76 -5.28 -10.13
N GLU A 55 15.71 -4.08 -9.56
CA GLU A 55 15.77 -3.86 -8.10
C GLU A 55 14.42 -3.51 -7.45
N ALA A 56 13.41 -3.05 -8.22
CA ALA A 56 12.17 -2.46 -7.66
C ALA A 56 10.87 -3.16 -8.08
N ALA A 57 10.73 -3.57 -9.35
CA ALA A 57 9.53 -4.30 -9.81
C ALA A 57 9.80 -5.13 -11.09
N PRO A 58 9.00 -6.17 -11.37
CA PRO A 58 9.14 -6.98 -12.59
C PRO A 58 9.04 -6.14 -13.88
N PRO A 59 9.77 -6.49 -14.96
CA PRO A 59 9.80 -5.71 -16.20
C PRO A 59 8.42 -5.35 -16.76
N MET A 60 7.46 -6.28 -16.80
CA MET A 60 6.11 -5.99 -17.30
C MET A 60 5.38 -4.90 -16.50
N TYR A 61 5.50 -4.87 -15.17
CA TYR A 61 4.83 -3.88 -14.31
C TYR A 61 5.33 -2.45 -14.61
N ILE A 62 6.62 -2.32 -14.92
CA ILE A 62 7.22 -1.06 -15.41
C ILE A 62 6.68 -0.73 -16.81
N TRP A 63 6.63 -1.72 -17.70
CA TRP A 63 6.21 -1.54 -19.10
C TRP A 63 4.75 -1.12 -19.28
N GLU A 64 3.82 -1.61 -18.46
CA GLU A 64 2.43 -1.16 -18.46
C GLU A 64 2.29 0.36 -18.20
N ARG A 65 3.25 0.94 -17.47
CA ARG A 65 3.30 2.38 -17.17
C ARG A 65 4.15 3.17 -18.17
N LEU A 66 5.25 2.60 -18.68
CA LEU A 66 6.06 3.22 -19.74
C LEU A 66 5.32 3.32 -21.09
N ALA A 67 4.34 2.45 -21.35
CA ALA A 67 3.60 2.40 -22.62
C ALA A 67 2.91 3.72 -22.99
N VAL A 68 2.60 4.59 -22.02
CA VAL A 68 2.07 5.95 -22.30
C VAL A 68 3.08 6.83 -23.05
N GLY A 69 4.37 6.58 -22.86
CA GLY A 69 5.48 7.33 -23.46
C GLY A 69 5.56 7.19 -24.98
N PHE A 70 5.02 6.11 -25.57
CA PHE A 70 4.87 5.98 -27.03
C PHE A 70 3.99 7.07 -27.65
N LYS A 71 3.15 7.76 -26.85
CA LYS A 71 2.28 8.87 -27.30
C LYS A 71 2.79 10.24 -26.83
N HIS A 72 4.02 10.35 -26.31
CA HIS A 72 4.51 11.59 -25.73
C HIS A 72 4.68 12.72 -26.75
N LYS A 73 4.46 13.98 -26.35
CA LYS A 73 4.56 15.17 -27.22
C LYS A 73 5.96 15.35 -27.82
N ASN A 74 7.01 15.08 -27.05
CA ASN A 74 8.40 15.18 -27.49
C ASN A 74 8.81 13.90 -28.24
N TYR A 75 9.26 14.04 -29.49
CA TYR A 75 9.69 12.90 -30.31
C TYR A 75 10.88 12.16 -29.69
N ARG A 76 11.80 12.85 -29.00
CA ARG A 76 12.94 12.22 -28.33
C ARG A 76 12.51 11.29 -27.21
N SER A 77 11.43 11.61 -26.48
CA SER A 77 10.86 10.68 -25.50
C SER A 77 10.27 9.44 -26.17
N ARG A 78 9.58 9.60 -27.31
CA ARG A 78 9.00 8.46 -28.05
C ARG A 78 10.11 7.54 -28.61
N GLU A 79 11.16 8.12 -29.16
CA GLU A 79 12.40 7.46 -29.57
C GLU A 79 13.06 6.73 -28.38
N GLY A 80 13.27 7.43 -27.26
CA GLY A 80 13.85 6.88 -26.03
C GLY A 80 13.06 5.71 -25.44
N VAL A 81 11.73 5.74 -25.49
CA VAL A 81 10.88 4.60 -25.09
C VAL A 81 11.08 3.41 -26.02
N CYS A 82 11.20 3.60 -27.34
CA CYS A 82 11.51 2.52 -28.27
C CYS A 82 12.89 1.90 -27.98
N LEU A 83 13.91 2.73 -27.73
CA LEU A 83 15.25 2.28 -27.36
C LEU A 83 15.29 1.60 -25.99
N CYS A 84 14.45 2.04 -25.04
CA CYS A 84 14.28 1.39 -23.75
C CYS A 84 13.68 -0.03 -23.90
N LEU A 85 12.80 -0.25 -24.86
CA LEU A 85 12.26 -1.59 -25.16
C LEU A 85 13.34 -2.51 -25.74
N VAL A 86 14.15 -2.02 -26.69
CA VAL A 86 15.33 -2.74 -27.21
C VAL A 86 16.27 -3.13 -26.07
N ALA A 87 16.59 -2.19 -25.17
CA ALA A 87 17.48 -2.46 -24.04
C ALA A 87 16.86 -3.43 -23.02
N THR A 88 15.54 -3.36 -22.78
CA THR A 88 14.85 -4.32 -21.90
C THR A 88 14.95 -5.74 -22.47
N LEU A 89 14.66 -5.91 -23.76
CA LEU A 89 14.72 -7.20 -24.44
C LEU A 89 16.14 -7.80 -24.42
N ASN A 90 17.15 -7.00 -24.72
CA ASN A 90 18.55 -7.44 -24.69
C ASN A 90 19.04 -7.87 -23.28
N ILE A 91 18.48 -7.32 -22.20
CA ILE A 91 18.88 -7.64 -20.81
C ILE A 91 18.04 -8.77 -20.21
N TYR A 92 16.72 -8.73 -20.39
CA TYR A 92 15.76 -9.59 -19.69
C TYR A 92 15.10 -10.65 -20.59
N GLY A 93 15.25 -10.54 -21.91
CA GLY A 93 14.57 -11.37 -22.90
C GLY A 93 13.08 -11.05 -23.05
N ALA A 94 12.39 -11.85 -23.88
CA ALA A 94 10.94 -11.73 -24.10
C ALA A 94 10.10 -12.26 -22.93
N HIS A 95 10.58 -13.28 -22.22
CA HIS A 95 9.78 -14.03 -21.22
C HIS A 95 9.17 -13.15 -20.09
N PRO A 96 9.86 -12.12 -19.56
CA PRO A 96 9.29 -11.23 -18.53
C PRO A 96 8.32 -10.16 -19.07
N LEU A 97 7.95 -10.21 -20.36
CA LEU A 97 7.13 -9.20 -21.05
C LEU A 97 5.94 -9.84 -21.78
N ILE A 98 4.79 -9.19 -21.72
CA ILE A 98 3.61 -9.55 -22.52
C ILE A 98 3.68 -8.76 -23.83
N LEU A 99 4.41 -9.30 -24.80
CA LEU A 99 4.75 -8.58 -26.03
C LEU A 99 3.53 -8.31 -26.92
N SER A 100 2.49 -9.14 -26.84
CA SER A 100 1.18 -8.90 -27.48
C SER A 100 0.52 -7.56 -27.07
N LYS A 101 0.79 -7.06 -25.84
CA LYS A 101 0.37 -5.73 -25.37
C LYS A 101 1.25 -4.59 -25.91
N LEU A 102 2.54 -4.83 -26.17
CA LEU A 102 3.51 -3.79 -26.57
C LEU A 102 3.62 -3.59 -28.09
N VAL A 103 3.52 -4.65 -28.89
CA VAL A 103 3.52 -4.59 -30.36
C VAL A 103 2.48 -3.61 -30.95
N PRO A 104 1.24 -3.49 -30.44
CA PRO A 104 0.28 -2.45 -30.88
C PRO A 104 0.85 -1.02 -30.84
N HIS A 105 1.65 -0.68 -29.83
CA HIS A 105 2.26 0.65 -29.70
C HIS A 105 3.35 0.87 -30.76
N LEU A 106 4.16 -0.15 -31.04
CA LEU A 106 5.16 -0.11 -32.13
C LEU A 106 4.51 0.03 -33.51
N CYS A 107 3.37 -0.63 -33.73
CA CYS A 107 2.60 -0.50 -34.99
C CYS A 107 2.18 0.94 -35.28
N ILE A 108 1.80 1.70 -34.24
CA ILE A 108 1.51 3.13 -34.35
C ILE A 108 2.81 3.92 -34.60
N ALA A 109 3.89 3.59 -33.89
CA ALA A 109 5.18 4.29 -34.01
C ALA A 109 5.85 4.13 -35.40
N PHE A 110 5.59 3.07 -36.17
CA PHE A 110 6.01 2.98 -37.59
C PHE A 110 5.39 4.08 -38.47
N GLY A 111 4.30 4.71 -38.00
CA GLY A 111 3.63 5.84 -38.63
C GLY A 111 3.96 7.21 -38.04
N ASP A 112 4.92 7.31 -37.12
CA ASP A 112 5.29 8.57 -36.49
C ASP A 112 5.72 9.64 -37.52
N SER A 113 5.46 10.91 -37.23
CA SER A 113 5.87 12.01 -38.11
C SER A 113 7.40 12.17 -38.17
N ASN A 114 8.11 11.86 -37.09
CA ASN A 114 9.56 11.95 -37.01
C ASN A 114 10.24 10.64 -37.47
N SER A 115 11.29 10.73 -38.28
CA SER A 115 12.04 9.56 -38.78
C SER A 115 12.71 8.77 -37.68
N GLN A 116 13.36 9.42 -36.72
CA GLN A 116 14.08 8.73 -35.64
C GLN A 116 13.16 7.83 -34.81
N VAL A 117 11.92 8.26 -34.56
CA VAL A 117 10.93 7.44 -33.85
C VAL A 117 10.52 6.22 -34.69
N ARG A 118 10.33 6.38 -36.01
CA ARG A 118 10.06 5.26 -36.91
C ARG A 118 11.23 4.27 -36.95
N ASP A 119 12.46 4.77 -37.04
CA ASP A 119 13.67 3.95 -37.11
C ASP A 119 13.91 3.20 -35.79
N ALA A 120 13.74 3.86 -34.65
CA ALA A 120 13.81 3.23 -33.32
C ALA A 120 12.68 2.22 -33.08
N ALA A 121 11.47 2.46 -33.57
CA ALA A 121 10.38 1.48 -33.53
C ALA A 121 10.69 0.24 -34.39
N ILE A 122 11.29 0.44 -35.57
CA ILE A 122 11.75 -0.66 -36.44
C ILE A 122 12.86 -1.48 -35.74
N LEU A 123 13.78 -0.83 -35.00
CA LEU A 123 14.76 -1.53 -34.17
C LEU A 123 14.10 -2.33 -33.04
N ALA A 124 13.10 -1.76 -32.36
CA ALA A 124 12.36 -2.45 -31.29
C ALA A 124 11.60 -3.69 -31.79
N ILE A 125 10.92 -3.62 -32.93
CA ILE A 125 10.21 -4.80 -33.48
C ILE A 125 11.17 -5.86 -34.04
N VAL A 126 12.35 -5.43 -34.52
CA VAL A 126 13.46 -6.31 -34.89
C VAL A 126 13.96 -7.10 -33.68
N GLU A 127 14.15 -6.46 -32.53
CA GLU A 127 14.58 -7.16 -31.31
C GLU A 127 13.48 -8.11 -30.78
N VAL A 128 12.21 -7.71 -30.86
CA VAL A 128 11.08 -8.62 -30.60
C VAL A 128 11.13 -9.86 -31.51
N TYR A 129 11.40 -9.69 -32.80
CA TYR A 129 11.54 -10.82 -33.74
C TYR A 129 12.73 -11.73 -33.41
N ARG A 130 13.84 -11.21 -32.88
CA ARG A 130 15.00 -12.01 -32.46
C ARG A 130 14.71 -12.96 -31.30
N HIS A 131 13.76 -12.62 -30.44
CA HIS A 131 13.32 -13.49 -29.33
C HIS A 131 12.09 -14.35 -29.67
N VAL A 132 11.11 -13.80 -30.39
CA VAL A 132 9.78 -14.41 -30.61
C VAL A 132 9.66 -15.12 -31.97
N GLY A 133 10.54 -14.79 -32.92
CA GLY A 133 10.56 -15.38 -34.25
C GLY A 133 9.26 -15.14 -35.03
N GLU A 134 8.86 -16.14 -35.82
CA GLU A 134 7.82 -15.99 -36.83
C GLU A 134 6.42 -15.64 -36.27
N LYS A 135 6.15 -15.90 -34.97
CA LYS A 135 4.90 -15.49 -34.31
C LYS A 135 4.63 -13.98 -34.49
N VAL A 136 5.65 -13.11 -34.36
CA VAL A 136 5.45 -11.66 -34.56
C VAL A 136 5.31 -11.27 -36.04
N ARG A 137 5.89 -12.02 -36.99
CA ARG A 137 5.68 -11.77 -38.44
C ARG A 137 4.22 -12.00 -38.83
N ILE A 138 3.62 -13.06 -38.31
CA ILE A 138 2.20 -13.39 -38.51
C ILE A 138 1.30 -12.31 -37.88
N ASP A 139 1.63 -11.86 -36.68
CA ASP A 139 0.88 -10.81 -35.97
C ASP A 139 0.88 -9.46 -36.72
N LEU A 140 2.04 -8.98 -37.17
CA LEU A 140 2.16 -7.71 -37.91
C LEU A 140 1.32 -7.70 -39.20
N THR A 141 1.20 -8.85 -39.87
CA THR A 141 0.35 -9.01 -41.07
C THR A 141 -1.14 -8.75 -40.76
N LYS A 142 -1.61 -9.04 -39.55
CA LYS A 142 -3.00 -8.82 -39.11
C LYS A 142 -3.28 -7.38 -38.67
N ARG A 143 -2.26 -6.54 -38.43
CA ARG A 143 -2.39 -5.21 -37.79
C ARG A 143 -2.55 -4.02 -38.75
N GLY A 144 -2.82 -4.27 -40.04
CA GLY A 144 -3.19 -3.20 -40.99
C GLY A 144 -2.07 -2.21 -41.34
N ILE A 145 -0.81 -2.62 -41.22
CA ILE A 145 0.37 -1.80 -41.55
C ILE A 145 0.44 -1.59 -43.08
N PRO A 146 0.76 -0.38 -43.59
CA PRO A 146 0.91 -0.13 -45.02
C PRO A 146 1.92 -1.08 -45.69
N PRO A 147 1.59 -1.72 -46.84
CA PRO A 147 2.39 -2.81 -47.42
C PRO A 147 3.87 -2.48 -47.63
N GLY A 148 4.19 -1.28 -48.12
CA GLY A 148 5.58 -0.86 -48.33
C GLY A 148 6.41 -0.77 -47.03
N ARG A 149 5.79 -0.42 -45.89
CA ARG A 149 6.47 -0.42 -44.58
C ARG A 149 6.64 -1.83 -44.05
N LEU A 150 5.63 -2.68 -44.25
CA LEU A 150 5.68 -4.09 -43.84
C LEU A 150 6.79 -4.84 -44.59
N GLN A 151 6.96 -4.57 -45.89
CA GLN A 151 8.07 -5.07 -46.70
C GLN A 151 9.44 -4.65 -46.14
N THR A 152 9.63 -3.38 -45.75
CA THR A 152 10.88 -2.92 -45.11
C THR A 152 11.18 -3.65 -43.80
N ILE A 153 10.15 -3.92 -42.97
CA ILE A 153 10.32 -4.66 -41.71
C ILE A 153 10.67 -6.13 -41.98
N PHE A 154 9.97 -6.78 -42.92
CA PHE A 154 10.22 -8.18 -43.27
C PHE A 154 11.59 -8.41 -43.91
N ALA A 155 12.09 -7.46 -44.72
CA ALA A 155 13.47 -7.51 -45.23
C ALA A 155 14.50 -7.60 -44.08
N LYS A 156 14.35 -6.76 -43.04
CA LYS A 156 15.21 -6.81 -41.83
C LYS A 156 15.04 -8.10 -41.04
N PHE A 157 13.83 -8.66 -40.97
CA PHE A 157 13.60 -9.97 -40.34
C PHE A 157 14.33 -11.09 -41.11
N ASP A 158 14.33 -11.03 -42.44
CA ASP A 158 15.03 -12.01 -43.28
C ASP A 158 16.57 -11.84 -43.19
N GLU A 159 17.10 -10.62 -43.10
CA GLU A 159 18.53 -10.35 -42.80
C GLU A 159 18.98 -10.98 -41.47
N ILE A 160 18.14 -10.88 -40.43
CA ILE A 160 18.40 -11.48 -39.11
C ILE A 160 18.35 -13.00 -39.15
N ARG A 161 17.34 -13.56 -39.84
CA ARG A 161 17.23 -15.02 -40.01
C ARG A 161 18.41 -15.59 -40.81
N ASN A 162 18.89 -14.87 -41.82
CA ASN A 162 20.00 -15.31 -42.66
C ASN A 162 21.39 -15.13 -42.01
N SER A 163 21.47 -14.48 -40.85
CA SER A 163 22.73 -14.25 -40.12
C SER A 163 22.84 -15.07 -38.82
N ASP A 164 21.96 -16.06 -38.61
CA ASP A 164 21.88 -16.94 -37.42
C ASP A 164 21.81 -16.19 -36.07
N ASN A 165 21.48 -14.88 -36.08
CA ASN A 165 21.42 -14.02 -34.89
C ASN A 165 20.11 -14.15 -34.08
N MET A 166 19.50 -15.35 -34.12
CA MET A 166 18.24 -15.69 -33.47
C MET A 166 18.45 -16.20 -32.04
N ILE A 167 17.74 -15.62 -31.07
CA ILE A 167 17.78 -16.05 -29.67
C ILE A 167 16.61 -16.99 -29.41
N LEU A 168 16.69 -18.20 -29.98
CA LEU A 168 15.68 -19.26 -29.79
C LEU A 168 15.73 -19.79 -28.35
N SER A 169 14.84 -19.29 -27.50
CA SER A 169 14.60 -19.87 -26.18
C SER A 169 13.86 -21.20 -26.29
N ASN A 170 14.55 -22.32 -26.04
CA ASN A 170 14.00 -23.69 -26.02
C ASN A 170 13.08 -23.99 -24.82
N VAL A 171 12.30 -23.00 -24.36
CA VAL A 171 11.29 -23.12 -23.32
C VAL A 171 9.99 -22.56 -23.89
N SER A 172 8.89 -23.32 -23.77
CA SER A 172 7.59 -23.01 -24.39
C SER A 172 7.12 -21.60 -24.07
N ASP A 173 7.29 -20.68 -25.02
CA ASP A 173 7.08 -19.25 -24.76
C ASP A 173 5.60 -18.88 -24.82
N LYS A 174 5.06 -18.59 -23.63
CA LYS A 174 3.68 -18.15 -23.39
C LYS A 174 3.47 -16.64 -23.58
N SER A 175 4.50 -15.86 -23.92
CA SER A 175 4.42 -14.39 -24.07
C SER A 175 3.41 -13.89 -25.12
N PHE A 176 2.83 -14.81 -25.90
CA PHE A 176 1.95 -14.53 -27.03
C PHE A 176 0.63 -15.34 -27.03
N ASP A 177 0.43 -16.28 -26.12
CA ASP A 177 -0.68 -17.25 -26.18
C ASP A 177 -1.75 -17.00 -25.07
N ASP A 178 -2.58 -15.96 -25.27
CA ASP A 178 -3.78 -15.65 -24.47
C ASP A 178 -4.99 -15.38 -25.41
N GLU A 179 -5.51 -16.42 -26.06
CA GLU A 179 -6.83 -16.38 -26.73
C GLU A 179 -7.85 -17.06 -25.80
N GLU A 180 -8.65 -16.25 -25.09
CA GLU A 180 -9.70 -16.74 -24.20
C GLU A 180 -10.89 -17.29 -25.03
N SER A 181 -10.91 -18.61 -25.19
CA SER A 181 -11.93 -19.35 -25.94
C SER A 181 -13.33 -19.19 -25.34
N VAL A 182 -14.17 -18.35 -25.96
CA VAL A 182 -15.63 -18.36 -25.78
C VAL A 182 -16.31 -18.54 -27.14
N ASP A 183 -16.83 -19.75 -27.36
CA ASP A 183 -17.56 -20.15 -28.56
C ASP A 183 -19.03 -19.66 -28.57
N GLY A 184 -19.50 -19.20 -29.73
CA GLY A 184 -20.92 -18.94 -30.03
C GLY A 184 -21.53 -17.66 -29.43
N ASN A 185 -22.44 -16.94 -30.10
CA ASN A 185 -23.26 -17.29 -31.26
C ASN A 185 -23.64 -16.06 -32.12
N ARG A 186 -24.11 -16.30 -33.35
CA ARG A 186 -24.35 -15.29 -34.43
C ARG A 186 -25.82 -14.75 -34.42
N PRO A 187 -26.30 -13.93 -35.39
CA PRO A 187 -26.72 -12.54 -35.16
C PRO A 187 -28.23 -12.26 -35.40
N SER A 188 -28.70 -11.03 -35.14
CA SER A 188 -29.58 -10.25 -36.05
C SER A 188 -30.03 -8.89 -35.51
N SER A 189 -30.50 -8.04 -36.43
CA SER A 189 -30.82 -6.61 -36.29
C SER A 189 -32.31 -6.30 -36.07
N ALA A 190 -32.62 -5.21 -35.34
CA ALA A 190 -33.85 -4.42 -35.50
C ALA A 190 -33.71 -2.97 -34.98
N ALA A 191 -34.58 -2.07 -35.48
CA ALA A 191 -34.70 -0.62 -35.24
C ALA A 191 -35.00 -0.21 -33.76
N SER A 192 -35.06 1.07 -33.33
CA SER A 192 -35.31 2.33 -34.06
C SER A 192 -34.92 3.61 -33.28
N ALA A 193 -34.64 4.67 -34.04
CA ALA A 193 -34.70 6.12 -33.77
C ALA A 193 -35.15 6.70 -32.40
N PHE A 194 -34.45 7.75 -31.94
CA PHE A 194 -35.02 9.12 -31.82
C PHE A 194 -33.93 10.22 -31.85
N LYS A 195 -34.30 11.50 -32.05
CA LYS A 195 -33.41 12.58 -32.54
C LYS A 195 -33.49 13.87 -31.70
N VAL A 196 -32.34 14.35 -31.19
CA VAL A 196 -31.76 15.74 -31.12
C VAL A 196 -32.78 16.92 -31.02
N PRO A 197 -32.67 17.93 -30.11
CA PRO A 197 -31.53 18.87 -30.14
C PRO A 197 -31.09 19.66 -28.86
N ALA A 198 -29.98 20.38 -29.02
CA ALA A 198 -29.39 21.32 -28.04
C ALA A 198 -29.89 22.78 -28.20
N PRO A 199 -29.80 23.64 -27.15
CA PRO A 199 -30.11 25.07 -27.22
C PRO A 199 -28.88 25.99 -27.37
N LYS A 200 -29.11 27.23 -27.85
CA LYS A 200 -28.09 28.26 -28.19
C LYS A 200 -28.03 29.41 -27.17
N LYS A 201 -26.93 30.17 -27.22
CA LYS A 201 -26.73 31.51 -26.59
C LYS A 201 -27.64 32.62 -27.17
N PRO A 202 -27.94 33.65 -26.34
CA PRO A 202 -27.64 35.07 -26.54
C PRO A 202 -26.43 35.51 -25.67
N GLY A 203 -25.90 36.74 -25.63
CA GLY A 203 -26.17 37.99 -26.38
C GLY A 203 -25.14 39.08 -25.98
N ASN A 204 -25.26 40.31 -26.49
CA ASN A 204 -24.55 41.55 -26.06
C ASN A 204 -25.43 42.77 -26.40
N PRO A 205 -25.27 44.03 -25.89
CA PRO A 205 -24.04 44.86 -25.90
C PRO A 205 -23.79 45.66 -24.57
N SER A 206 -22.75 46.46 -24.32
CA SER A 206 -22.11 47.55 -25.10
C SER A 206 -20.85 48.14 -24.39
N ASN A 207 -19.97 48.85 -25.13
CA ASN A 207 -18.96 49.89 -24.80
C ASN A 207 -18.23 49.92 -23.41
N SER A 208 -16.93 50.26 -23.27
CA SER A 208 -16.10 51.16 -24.11
C SER A 208 -14.56 50.98 -23.91
N ALA A 209 -13.82 51.11 -25.03
CA ALA A 209 -12.52 51.77 -25.22
C ALA A 209 -11.25 51.54 -24.34
N ARG A 210 -10.13 51.36 -25.08
CA ARG A 210 -8.70 51.72 -24.83
C ARG A 210 -7.74 50.66 -24.25
N LYS A 211 -6.44 50.93 -24.54
CA LYS A 211 -5.30 50.00 -24.70
C LYS A 211 -4.07 50.54 -23.94
N PRO A 212 -2.84 49.98 -24.07
CA PRO A 212 -2.06 49.40 -22.96
C PRO A 212 -0.95 50.33 -22.40
N GLY A 213 -0.25 49.88 -21.34
CA GLY A 213 0.94 50.53 -20.81
C GLY A 213 1.80 49.60 -19.93
N SER A 214 3.11 49.82 -19.93
CA SER A 214 4.14 48.99 -19.26
C SER A 214 5.08 49.87 -18.44
N ALA A 215 5.61 49.35 -17.31
CA ALA A 215 6.98 49.52 -16.77
C ALA A 215 7.07 49.58 -15.22
N GLY A 216 8.17 49.06 -14.66
CA GLY A 216 8.79 49.55 -13.41
C GLY A 216 8.44 48.84 -12.09
N GLY A 217 9.45 48.23 -11.44
CA GLY A 217 9.47 48.00 -9.97
C GLY A 217 10.19 49.17 -9.25
N PRO A 218 10.75 49.01 -8.03
CA PRO A 218 10.86 47.80 -7.16
C PRO A 218 10.53 48.01 -5.65
N LYS A 219 10.45 46.91 -4.86
CA LYS A 219 10.70 46.71 -3.38
C LYS A 219 10.16 47.76 -2.34
N VAL A 220 9.65 47.45 -1.13
CA VAL A 220 10.06 46.52 -0.04
C VAL A 220 8.87 46.28 0.92
N GLY A 221 8.76 45.07 1.51
CA GLY A 221 8.41 44.89 2.94
C GLY A 221 6.93 44.78 3.38
N GLY A 222 6.59 43.69 4.07
CA GLY A 222 5.33 43.54 4.82
C GLY A 222 4.98 42.08 5.15
N SER A 223 5.28 41.64 6.38
CA SER A 223 4.95 40.29 6.88
C SER A 223 3.66 40.31 7.73
N SER A 224 3.03 39.14 7.91
CA SER A 224 1.79 38.85 8.70
C SER A 224 0.49 39.01 7.90
N LYS A 225 -0.54 38.15 8.03
CA LYS A 225 -0.73 36.93 8.85
C LYS A 225 -1.85 36.04 8.26
N GLU A 226 -1.79 34.73 8.50
CA GLU A 226 -2.89 33.73 8.56
C GLU A 226 -3.92 33.57 7.41
N GLY A 227 -4.25 32.30 7.12
CA GLY A 227 -5.59 31.93 6.62
C GLY A 227 -5.63 31.28 5.22
N GLY A 228 -5.22 30.01 5.12
CA GLY A 228 -5.44 29.24 3.88
C GLY A 228 -4.86 27.83 3.92
N ALA A 229 -5.70 26.84 4.23
CA ALA A 229 -5.42 25.45 3.88
C ALA A 229 -5.63 25.29 2.36
N GLY A 230 -4.59 25.63 1.58
CA GLY A 230 -4.53 25.48 0.13
C GLY A 230 -3.49 24.45 -0.25
N ALA A 231 -3.69 23.76 -1.37
CA ALA A 231 -2.77 22.76 -1.87
C ALA A 231 -1.34 23.32 -1.96
N VAL A 232 -0.37 22.59 -1.39
CA VAL A 232 1.05 22.87 -1.63
C VAL A 232 1.28 22.57 -3.10
N ASP A 233 1.77 23.55 -3.86
CA ASP A 233 2.01 23.38 -5.29
C ASP A 233 3.02 22.24 -5.50
N GLU A 234 2.76 21.35 -6.46
CA GLU A 234 3.60 20.19 -6.72
C GLU A 234 5.00 20.64 -7.14
N ASP A 235 5.08 21.74 -7.90
CA ASP A 235 6.35 22.38 -8.27
C ASP A 235 7.09 22.99 -7.06
N ASP A 236 6.40 23.61 -6.09
CA ASP A 236 7.05 24.15 -4.88
C ASP A 236 7.48 23.04 -3.92
N PHE A 237 6.73 21.94 -3.82
CA PHE A 237 7.14 20.74 -3.07
C PHE A 237 8.37 20.08 -3.71
N ILE A 238 8.35 19.87 -5.04
CA ILE A 238 9.51 19.37 -5.80
C ILE A 238 10.71 20.28 -5.60
N LYS A 239 10.54 21.60 -5.70
CA LYS A 239 11.60 22.60 -5.55
C LYS A 239 12.19 22.62 -4.15
N ALA A 240 11.36 22.59 -3.10
CA ALA A 240 11.81 22.45 -1.71
C ALA A 240 12.58 21.15 -1.45
N PHE A 241 12.33 20.11 -2.27
CA PHE A 241 13.06 18.85 -2.23
C PHE A 241 14.31 18.82 -3.13
N THR A 242 14.32 19.49 -4.29
CA THR A 242 15.42 19.43 -5.27
C THR A 242 16.48 20.51 -5.10
N ASP A 243 16.12 21.66 -4.55
CA ASP A 243 17.01 22.81 -4.39
C ASP A 243 17.90 22.60 -3.14
N VAL A 244 19.03 21.93 -3.35
CA VAL A 244 20.09 21.77 -2.35
C VAL A 244 21.29 22.64 -2.74
N PRO A 245 21.94 23.36 -1.79
CA PRO A 245 23.08 24.20 -2.11
C PRO A 245 24.18 23.42 -2.83
N THR A 246 24.76 24.03 -3.86
CA THR A 246 25.94 23.50 -4.53
C THR A 246 27.13 23.52 -3.58
N VAL A 247 27.66 22.34 -3.28
CA VAL A 247 28.86 22.15 -2.46
C VAL A 247 29.96 21.63 -3.38
N GLN A 248 31.21 22.01 -3.10
CA GLN A 248 32.39 21.40 -3.70
C GLN A 248 33.11 20.61 -2.60
N ILE A 249 33.70 19.48 -2.98
CA ILE A 249 34.51 18.64 -2.08
C ILE A 249 35.95 18.84 -2.52
N TYR A 250 36.77 19.48 -1.69
CA TYR A 250 38.17 19.77 -2.02
C TYR A 250 39.12 18.66 -1.53
N SER A 251 38.70 17.81 -0.60
CA SER A 251 39.47 16.64 -0.17
C SER A 251 38.62 15.55 0.51
N SER A 252 39.12 14.31 0.55
CA SER A 252 38.52 13.20 1.32
C SER A 252 38.42 13.51 2.82
N ARG A 253 39.40 14.26 3.36
CA ARG A 253 39.44 14.65 4.77
C ARG A 253 38.34 15.66 5.11
N GLU A 254 38.11 16.65 4.27
CA GLU A 254 37.01 17.61 4.43
C GLU A 254 35.64 16.93 4.35
N LEU A 255 35.50 15.92 3.46
CA LEU A 255 34.30 15.10 3.35
C LEU A 255 34.06 14.32 4.65
N GLU A 256 35.08 13.67 5.21
CA GLU A 256 35.03 12.97 6.50
C GLU A 256 34.70 13.91 7.66
N GLU A 257 35.38 15.05 7.79
CA GLU A 257 35.11 16.07 8.81
C GLU A 257 33.67 16.61 8.69
N THR A 258 33.16 16.80 7.46
CA THR A 258 31.78 17.25 7.21
C THR A 258 30.75 16.17 7.57
N LEU A 259 31.01 14.90 7.23
CA LEU A 259 30.14 13.78 7.57
C LEU A 259 30.12 13.52 9.09
N ASN A 260 31.25 13.68 9.78
CA ASN A 260 31.31 13.60 11.24
C ASN A 260 30.56 14.76 11.92
N LYS A 261 30.56 15.97 11.35
CA LYS A 261 29.72 17.07 11.86
C LYS A 261 28.22 16.85 11.63
N ILE A 262 27.84 16.27 10.48
CA ILE A 262 26.46 15.84 10.22
C ILE A 262 26.06 14.75 11.22
N ARG A 263 26.97 13.80 11.49
CA ARG A 263 26.80 12.71 12.46
C ARG A 263 26.49 13.24 13.86
N GLU A 264 27.26 14.22 14.33
CA GLU A 264 27.07 14.88 15.62
C GLU A 264 25.67 15.50 15.75
N ILE A 265 25.26 16.34 14.80
CA ILE A 265 23.94 17.01 14.76
C ILE A 265 22.77 16.00 14.73
N LEU A 266 22.94 14.87 14.03
CA LEU A 266 21.92 13.82 13.97
C LEU A 266 21.91 12.89 15.18
N SER A 267 22.96 12.92 16.01
CA SER A 267 23.08 12.11 17.23
C SER A 267 22.67 12.84 18.52
N ASP A 268 22.63 14.17 18.50
CA ASP A 268 22.33 15.00 19.67
C ASP A 268 20.83 15.35 19.72
N ASP A 269 20.18 14.98 20.82
CA ASP A 269 18.75 15.15 21.07
C ASP A 269 18.33 16.63 21.22
N LYS A 270 19.28 17.54 21.49
CA LYS A 270 19.06 18.98 21.68
C LYS A 270 18.96 19.81 20.41
N HIS A 271 19.37 19.27 19.26
CA HIS A 271 19.28 20.00 17.99
C HIS A 271 17.84 20.01 17.48
N ASP A 272 17.37 21.18 17.03
CA ASP A 272 16.01 21.34 16.50
C ASP A 272 15.80 20.66 15.13
N TRP A 273 14.53 20.58 14.73
CA TRP A 273 14.11 19.95 13.48
C TRP A 273 14.76 20.58 12.23
N ASP A 274 14.91 21.89 12.19
CA ASP A 274 15.48 22.60 11.04
C ASP A 274 16.98 22.32 10.92
N GLN A 275 17.70 22.26 12.05
CA GLN A 275 19.12 21.89 12.09
C GLN A 275 19.35 20.46 11.60
N ARG A 276 18.55 19.49 12.06
CA ARG A 276 18.61 18.09 11.57
C ARG A 276 18.24 17.96 10.09
N THR A 277 17.21 18.66 9.66
CA THR A 277 16.78 18.71 8.25
C THR A 277 17.88 19.30 7.36
N ASN A 278 18.54 20.37 7.81
CA ASN A 278 19.67 20.97 7.10
C ASN A 278 20.90 20.07 7.06
N ALA A 279 21.16 19.28 8.12
CA ALA A 279 22.22 18.27 8.11
C ALA A 279 21.96 17.16 7.07
N LEU A 280 20.73 16.66 6.97
CA LEU A 280 20.33 15.69 5.93
C LEU A 280 20.37 16.27 4.51
N LYS A 281 19.91 17.51 4.32
CA LYS A 281 20.07 18.25 3.05
C LYS A 281 21.55 18.35 2.65
N LYS A 282 22.46 18.54 3.63
CA LYS A 282 23.91 18.58 3.37
C LYS A 282 24.49 17.23 2.93
N VAL A 283 24.00 16.09 3.44
CA VAL A 283 24.37 14.76 2.89
C VAL A 283 24.02 14.68 1.40
N ARG A 284 22.85 15.20 1.01
CA ARG A 284 22.42 15.24 -0.39
C ARG A 284 23.26 16.20 -1.24
N SER A 285 23.60 17.39 -0.74
CA SER A 285 24.55 18.29 -1.42
C SER A 285 25.89 17.61 -1.69
N LEU A 286 26.42 16.87 -0.72
CA LEU A 286 27.68 16.11 -0.88
C LEU A 286 27.54 15.00 -1.93
N LEU A 287 26.42 14.27 -1.95
CA LEU A 287 26.17 13.23 -2.94
C LEU A 287 26.10 13.80 -4.37
N VAL A 288 25.43 14.95 -4.54
CA VAL A 288 25.37 15.69 -5.82
C VAL A 288 26.76 16.23 -6.21
N ALA A 289 27.58 16.62 -5.23
CA ALA A 289 28.98 17.04 -5.42
C ALA A 289 29.95 15.88 -5.73
N GLY A 290 29.47 14.65 -5.88
CA GLY A 290 30.29 13.49 -6.24
C GLY A 290 30.92 12.74 -5.06
N ALA A 291 30.44 12.91 -3.82
CA ALA A 291 30.98 12.23 -2.64
C ALA A 291 31.05 10.69 -2.78
N ALA A 292 30.18 10.09 -3.57
CA ALA A 292 30.20 8.65 -3.87
C ALA A 292 31.45 8.16 -4.63
N GLN A 293 32.26 9.07 -5.16
CA GLN A 293 33.56 8.77 -5.81
C GLN A 293 34.73 8.70 -4.82
N TYR A 294 34.51 9.06 -3.55
CA TYR A 294 35.54 9.07 -2.51
C TYR A 294 35.50 7.79 -1.70
N ASP A 295 36.67 7.15 -1.55
CA ASP A 295 36.82 5.94 -0.73
C ASP A 295 36.35 6.17 0.70
N GLY A 296 35.65 5.18 1.27
CA GLY A 296 35.09 5.25 2.62
C GLY A 296 33.80 6.07 2.76
N PHE A 297 33.32 6.79 1.73
CA PHE A 297 32.04 7.53 1.80
C PHE A 297 30.87 6.64 2.25
N PHE A 298 30.72 5.46 1.64
CA PHE A 298 29.67 4.50 1.99
C PHE A 298 29.84 3.89 3.38
N GLN A 299 31.06 3.86 3.93
CA GLN A 299 31.30 3.42 5.31
C GLN A 299 30.82 4.48 6.31
N HIS A 300 31.11 5.76 6.05
CA HIS A 300 30.60 6.89 6.84
C HIS A 300 29.07 7.00 6.74
N LEU A 301 28.48 6.77 5.57
CA LEU A 301 27.03 6.76 5.38
C LEU A 301 26.34 5.61 6.15
N ARG A 302 27.01 4.46 6.33
CA ARG A 302 26.51 3.37 7.20
C ARG A 302 26.53 3.75 8.69
N LEU A 303 27.53 4.51 9.15
CA LEU A 303 27.56 5.04 10.52
C LEU A 303 26.45 6.09 10.77
N LEU A 304 26.04 6.82 9.72
CA LEU A 304 24.85 7.68 9.75
C LEU A 304 23.54 6.87 9.74
N ASP A 305 23.46 5.76 8.98
CA ASP A 305 22.33 4.81 9.06
C ASP A 305 22.20 4.26 10.49
N GLU A 306 23.29 3.81 11.11
CA GLU A 306 23.26 3.31 12.50
C GLU A 306 22.68 4.31 13.49
N LEU A 307 23.04 5.59 13.41
CA LEU A 307 22.46 6.66 14.23
C LEU A 307 21.01 6.98 13.87
N SER A 308 20.66 6.95 12.58
CA SER A 308 19.26 7.09 12.16
C SER A 308 18.38 5.88 12.53
N ASN A 309 18.98 4.79 13.01
CA ASN A 309 18.31 3.65 13.64
C ASN A 309 18.26 3.75 15.19
N HIS A 310 18.81 4.81 15.81
CA HIS A 310 18.58 5.09 17.24
C HIS A 310 17.18 5.66 17.47
N ASN A 311 16.22 4.74 17.49
CA ASN A 311 15.00 4.76 18.31
C ASN A 311 13.87 5.78 18.04
N GLU A 312 14.06 6.89 17.31
CA GLU A 312 13.07 7.98 17.27
C GLU A 312 12.46 8.34 15.89
N ARG A 313 12.39 7.39 14.96
CA ARG A 313 11.53 7.54 13.75
C ARG A 313 10.05 7.31 14.04
N VAL A 314 9.50 8.08 14.99
CA VAL A 314 8.12 7.96 15.46
C VAL A 314 7.15 8.49 14.41
N GLU A 315 7.47 9.64 13.80
CA GLU A 315 6.60 10.29 12.83
C GLU A 315 6.58 9.57 11.48
N GLU A 316 7.69 8.99 11.00
CA GLU A 316 7.68 8.20 9.77
C GLU A 316 6.89 6.88 9.93
N ARG A 317 6.96 6.23 11.11
CA ARG A 317 6.14 5.05 11.40
C ARG A 317 4.65 5.40 11.50
N LYS A 318 4.31 6.54 12.13
CA LYS A 318 2.93 7.07 12.11
C LYS A 318 2.46 7.36 10.68
N ALA A 319 3.27 8.06 9.88
CA ALA A 319 2.95 8.39 8.49
C ALA A 319 2.72 7.13 7.65
N ALA A 320 3.58 6.12 7.76
CA ALA A 320 3.41 4.85 7.07
C ALA A 320 2.10 4.13 7.46
N LEU A 321 1.71 4.16 8.75
CA LEU A 321 0.42 3.63 9.20
C LEU A 321 -0.77 4.46 8.69
N TYR A 322 -0.64 5.79 8.58
CA TYR A 322 -1.67 6.64 7.99
C TYR A 322 -1.83 6.40 6.48
N GLU A 323 -0.75 6.23 5.72
CA GLU A 323 -0.83 5.86 4.31
C GLU A 323 -1.41 4.45 4.12
N LEU A 324 -1.02 3.49 4.96
CA LEU A 324 -1.65 2.17 4.96
C LEU A 324 -3.16 2.26 5.25
N MET A 325 -3.59 3.16 6.13
CA MET A 325 -5.01 3.40 6.39
C MET A 325 -5.73 3.96 5.15
N LYS A 326 -5.14 4.90 4.40
CA LYS A 326 -5.72 5.39 3.13
C LYS A 326 -5.82 4.28 2.08
N LEU A 327 -4.78 3.44 1.96
CA LEU A 327 -4.78 2.28 1.06
C LEU A 327 -5.85 1.22 1.38
N THR A 328 -6.46 1.25 2.57
CA THR A 328 -7.65 0.42 2.87
C THR A 328 -8.97 1.02 2.37
N GLN A 329 -8.98 2.30 2.02
CA GLN A 329 -10.16 3.06 1.57
C GLN A 329 -10.18 3.24 0.05
N GLU A 330 -9.01 3.14 -0.61
CA GLU A 330 -8.87 3.13 -2.06
C GLU A 330 -9.10 1.72 -2.63
N GLU A 331 -9.81 1.60 -3.76
CA GLU A 331 -10.17 0.33 -4.43
C GLU A 331 -8.98 -0.35 -5.17
N SER A 332 -7.77 -0.30 -4.60
CA SER A 332 -6.54 -0.88 -5.15
C SER A 332 -6.41 -2.37 -4.81
N PHE A 333 -7.37 -3.18 -5.30
CA PHE A 333 -7.51 -4.59 -4.90
C PHE A 333 -6.26 -5.46 -5.13
N GLY A 334 -5.53 -5.24 -6.24
CA GLY A 334 -4.37 -6.07 -6.62
C GLY A 334 -3.20 -6.02 -5.62
N VAL A 335 -2.96 -4.88 -4.97
CA VAL A 335 -1.94 -4.75 -3.92
C VAL A 335 -2.28 -5.64 -2.71
N TRP A 336 -3.57 -5.70 -2.37
CA TRP A 336 -4.04 -6.52 -1.25
C TRP A 336 -4.02 -8.01 -1.57
N ASP A 337 -4.23 -8.42 -2.82
CA ASP A 337 -4.13 -9.83 -3.23
C ASP A 337 -2.70 -10.38 -3.09
N GLU A 338 -1.70 -9.63 -3.54
CA GLU A 338 -0.30 -10.09 -3.49
C GLU A 338 0.35 -9.92 -2.10
N HIS A 339 -0.03 -8.91 -1.32
CA HIS A 339 0.74 -8.48 -0.15
C HIS A 339 0.01 -8.55 1.20
N PHE A 340 -1.29 -8.87 1.26
CA PHE A 340 -2.06 -8.89 2.52
C PHE A 340 -1.41 -9.71 3.63
N LYS A 341 -0.86 -10.90 3.34
CA LYS A 341 -0.16 -11.72 4.35
C LYS A 341 1.00 -10.96 4.99
N THR A 342 1.83 -10.32 4.16
CA THR A 342 2.98 -9.54 4.61
C THR A 342 2.49 -8.34 5.42
N ILE A 343 1.60 -7.53 4.87
CA ILE A 343 1.02 -6.35 5.53
C ILE A 343 0.42 -6.70 6.90
N LEU A 344 -0.34 -7.79 7.00
CA LEU A 344 -0.97 -8.22 8.25
C LEU A 344 0.07 -8.64 9.29
N LEU A 345 1.03 -9.50 8.94
CA LEU A 345 2.05 -9.97 9.90
C LEU A 345 2.84 -8.80 10.49
N LEU A 346 3.10 -7.77 9.69
CA LEU A 346 3.78 -6.56 10.11
C LEU A 346 2.98 -5.64 10.99
N LEU A 347 1.70 -5.49 10.69
CA LEU A 347 0.80 -4.72 11.51
C LEU A 347 0.67 -5.36 12.90
N LEU A 348 0.70 -6.70 12.97
CA LEU A 348 0.72 -7.47 14.21
C LEU A 348 2.09 -7.40 14.93
N GLU A 349 3.21 -7.36 14.21
CA GLU A 349 4.55 -7.11 14.80
C GLU A 349 4.67 -5.68 15.35
N THR A 350 4.05 -4.70 14.70
CA THR A 350 3.95 -3.30 15.13
C THR A 350 3.17 -3.12 16.44
N LEU A 351 2.37 -4.12 16.86
CA LEU A 351 1.79 -4.14 18.21
C LEU A 351 2.84 -4.32 19.32
N GLY A 352 4.08 -4.67 18.97
CA GLY A 352 5.24 -4.69 19.88
C GLY A 352 6.07 -3.41 19.90
N ASP A 353 5.64 -2.33 19.22
CA ASP A 353 6.41 -1.08 19.16
C ASP A 353 6.66 -0.48 20.56
N LYS A 354 7.73 0.28 20.74
CA LYS A 354 8.02 1.00 21.98
C LYS A 354 7.03 2.14 22.22
N GLU A 355 6.58 2.80 21.16
CA GLU A 355 5.66 3.93 21.25
C GLU A 355 4.20 3.50 21.32
N HIS A 356 3.54 3.89 22.40
CA HIS A 356 2.12 3.56 22.64
C HIS A 356 1.20 4.16 21.56
N ALA A 357 1.53 5.36 21.04
CA ALA A 357 0.80 5.99 19.95
C ALA A 357 0.86 5.15 18.66
N ILE A 358 2.00 4.50 18.38
CA ILE A 358 2.17 3.62 17.22
C ILE A 358 1.38 2.32 17.42
N ARG A 359 1.46 1.69 18.60
CA ARG A 359 0.67 0.49 18.92
C ARG A 359 -0.84 0.75 18.82
N ALA A 360 -1.31 1.87 19.35
CA ALA A 360 -2.71 2.29 19.24
C ALA A 360 -3.12 2.55 17.79
N LEU A 361 -2.25 3.18 16.98
CA LEU A 361 -2.52 3.42 15.55
C LEU A 361 -2.55 2.12 14.75
N ALA A 362 -1.65 1.16 15.01
CA ALA A 362 -1.64 -0.15 14.37
C ALA A 362 -2.95 -0.92 14.60
N LEU A 363 -3.53 -0.85 15.82
CA LEU A 363 -4.84 -1.42 16.12
C LEU A 363 -5.98 -0.72 15.36
N LYS A 364 -5.92 0.61 15.21
CA LYS A 364 -6.88 1.39 14.41
C LYS A 364 -6.82 1.02 12.93
N VAL A 365 -5.62 0.84 12.37
CA VAL A 365 -5.43 0.35 10.99
C VAL A 365 -5.94 -1.07 10.84
N LEU A 366 -5.64 -1.98 11.79
CA LEU A 366 -6.10 -3.38 11.77
C LEU A 366 -7.62 -3.44 11.70
N ARG A 367 -8.30 -2.61 12.51
CA ARG A 367 -9.76 -2.45 12.50
C ARG A 367 -10.30 -2.01 11.14
N GLU A 368 -9.62 -1.09 10.45
CA GLU A 368 -10.09 -0.60 9.14
C GLU A 368 -9.90 -1.66 8.03
N ILE A 369 -8.78 -2.41 8.04
CA ILE A 369 -8.59 -3.57 7.14
C ILE A 369 -9.69 -4.62 7.39
N LEU A 370 -10.00 -4.92 8.66
CA LEU A 370 -11.08 -5.86 9.04
C LEU A 370 -12.46 -5.42 8.59
N ARG A 371 -12.73 -4.11 8.64
CA ARG A 371 -14.00 -3.50 8.23
C ARG A 371 -14.19 -3.58 6.73
N ASN A 372 -13.15 -3.25 5.96
CA ASN A 372 -13.26 -3.09 4.51
C ASN A 372 -13.00 -4.41 3.76
N GLN A 373 -12.22 -5.34 4.33
CA GLN A 373 -11.79 -6.57 3.66
C GLN A 373 -11.85 -7.83 4.58
N PRO A 374 -12.99 -8.09 5.26
CA PRO A 374 -13.11 -9.15 6.28
C PRO A 374 -12.76 -10.55 5.75
N ALA A 375 -13.10 -10.85 4.50
CA ALA A 375 -12.87 -12.16 3.88
C ALA A 375 -11.40 -12.61 3.88
N ARG A 376 -10.44 -11.67 3.83
CA ARG A 376 -9.00 -11.98 3.81
C ARG A 376 -8.50 -12.58 5.13
N PHE A 377 -9.20 -12.34 6.24
CA PHE A 377 -8.81 -12.84 7.56
C PHE A 377 -9.16 -14.30 7.82
N LYS A 378 -9.88 -14.99 6.92
CA LYS A 378 -10.32 -16.38 7.11
C LYS A 378 -9.18 -17.35 7.50
N ASN A 379 -7.99 -17.16 6.94
CA ASN A 379 -6.80 -17.99 7.21
C ASN A 379 -5.88 -17.44 8.32
N TYR A 380 -6.24 -16.31 8.93
CA TYR A 380 -5.42 -15.59 9.92
C TYR A 380 -6.18 -15.24 11.21
N ALA A 381 -7.48 -15.57 11.29
CA ALA A 381 -8.37 -15.23 12.39
C ALA A 381 -7.77 -15.56 13.78
N GLU A 382 -7.27 -16.77 13.98
CA GLU A 382 -6.67 -17.22 15.24
C GLU A 382 -5.50 -16.31 15.68
N LEU A 383 -4.54 -16.10 14.79
CA LEU A 383 -3.38 -15.24 15.03
C LEU A 383 -3.80 -13.78 15.34
N THR A 384 -4.74 -13.24 14.56
CA THR A 384 -5.21 -11.85 14.73
C THR A 384 -6.00 -11.70 16.03
N ILE A 385 -6.84 -12.66 16.40
CA ILE A 385 -7.59 -12.68 17.66
C ILE A 385 -6.61 -12.73 18.84
N MET A 386 -5.68 -13.68 18.83
CA MET A 386 -4.65 -13.79 19.88
C MET A 386 -3.87 -12.48 20.06
N LYS A 387 -3.34 -11.91 18.97
CA LYS A 387 -2.55 -10.67 19.02
C LYS A 387 -3.37 -9.45 19.47
N THR A 388 -4.64 -9.36 19.09
CA THR A 388 -5.53 -8.27 19.53
C THR A 388 -5.91 -8.42 21.01
N LEU A 389 -6.12 -9.64 21.49
CA LEU A 389 -6.39 -9.89 22.91
C LEU A 389 -5.13 -9.67 23.77
N GLU A 390 -3.95 -10.09 23.31
CA GLU A 390 -2.65 -9.80 23.96
C GLU A 390 -2.43 -8.30 24.19
N ALA A 391 -2.84 -7.44 23.24
CA ALA A 391 -2.71 -5.98 23.36
C ALA A 391 -3.51 -5.35 24.53
N HIS A 392 -4.43 -6.10 25.16
CA HIS A 392 -5.10 -5.64 26.39
C HIS A 392 -4.17 -5.64 27.62
N LYS A 393 -2.99 -6.28 27.53
CA LYS A 393 -1.93 -6.19 28.55
C LYS A 393 -1.16 -4.84 28.53
N ASP A 394 -1.45 -3.94 27.60
CA ASP A 394 -0.71 -2.68 27.49
C ASP A 394 -0.93 -1.75 28.71
N PRO A 395 0.12 -1.12 29.26
CA PRO A 395 -0.03 -0.14 30.33
C PRO A 395 -0.79 1.14 29.92
N HIS A 396 -0.92 1.44 28.63
CA HIS A 396 -1.56 2.67 28.14
C HIS A 396 -3.02 2.42 27.76
N LYS A 397 -3.92 3.14 28.45
CA LYS A 397 -5.38 3.04 28.23
C LYS A 397 -5.82 3.30 26.79
N GLU A 398 -5.10 4.11 26.00
CA GLU A 398 -5.44 4.31 24.59
C GLU A 398 -5.20 3.06 23.74
N VAL A 399 -4.13 2.31 24.00
CA VAL A 399 -3.84 1.04 23.31
C VAL A 399 -4.92 0.03 23.66
N VAL A 400 -5.24 -0.12 24.96
CA VAL A 400 -6.32 -1.01 25.42
C VAL A 400 -7.67 -0.64 24.82
N ARG A 401 -8.03 0.65 24.74
CA ARG A 401 -9.25 1.10 24.05
C ARG A 401 -9.25 0.74 22.56
N SER A 402 -8.12 0.95 21.89
CA SER A 402 -7.97 0.61 20.46
C SER A 402 -8.03 -0.91 20.24
N ALA A 403 -7.57 -1.71 21.21
CA ALA A 403 -7.63 -3.17 21.18
C ALA A 403 -9.07 -3.69 21.40
N GLU A 404 -9.83 -3.09 22.31
CA GLU A 404 -11.25 -3.38 22.53
C GLU A 404 -12.08 -3.03 21.27
N GLU A 405 -11.82 -1.86 20.66
CA GLU A 405 -12.45 -1.44 19.39
C GLU A 405 -12.10 -2.39 18.23
N ALA A 406 -10.88 -2.92 18.17
CA ALA A 406 -10.46 -3.92 17.17
C ALA A 406 -11.05 -5.32 17.45
N ALA A 407 -11.12 -5.75 18.72
CA ALA A 407 -11.74 -7.03 19.12
C ALA A 407 -13.25 -7.05 18.82
N SER A 408 -13.94 -5.93 19.05
CA SER A 408 -15.34 -5.75 18.66
C SER A 408 -15.53 -5.88 17.14
N MET A 409 -14.60 -5.35 16.34
CA MET A 409 -14.62 -5.50 14.88
C MET A 409 -14.29 -6.94 14.43
N LEU A 410 -13.34 -7.63 15.09
CA LEU A 410 -13.08 -9.05 14.82
C LEU A 410 -14.33 -9.91 15.05
N ALA A 411 -15.08 -9.63 16.13
CA ALA A 411 -16.32 -10.34 16.46
C ALA A 411 -17.42 -10.13 15.41
N THR A 412 -17.39 -9.02 14.66
CA THR A 412 -18.34 -8.73 13.58
C THR A 412 -17.83 -9.07 12.18
N SER A 413 -16.52 -9.21 11.97
CA SER A 413 -15.89 -9.48 10.67
C SER A 413 -15.58 -10.96 10.41
N ILE A 414 -15.38 -11.77 11.46
CA ILE A 414 -15.04 -13.21 11.35
C ILE A 414 -16.30 -14.07 11.58
N SER A 415 -16.32 -15.31 11.05
CA SER A 415 -17.41 -16.24 11.28
C SER A 415 -17.53 -16.63 12.77
N PRO A 416 -18.74 -16.68 13.34
CA PRO A 416 -18.91 -16.96 14.77
C PRO A 416 -18.25 -18.26 15.23
N ASP A 417 -18.38 -19.34 14.48
CA ASP A 417 -17.77 -20.65 14.81
C ASP A 417 -16.24 -20.57 14.92
N GLN A 418 -15.59 -19.77 14.08
CA GLN A 418 -14.14 -19.61 14.10
C GLN A 418 -13.71 -18.74 15.30
N CYS A 419 -14.45 -17.69 15.62
CA CYS A 419 -14.23 -16.92 16.83
C CYS A 419 -14.38 -17.77 18.09
N ILE A 420 -15.49 -18.52 18.21
CA ILE A 420 -15.81 -19.31 19.41
C ILE A 420 -14.75 -20.39 19.67
N LYS A 421 -14.28 -21.08 18.63
CA LYS A 421 -13.21 -22.09 18.72
C LYS A 421 -11.88 -21.53 19.24
N VAL A 422 -11.55 -20.28 18.90
CA VAL A 422 -10.33 -19.60 19.38
C VAL A 422 -10.54 -19.01 20.78
N LEU A 423 -11.73 -18.46 21.06
CA LEU A 423 -12.03 -17.78 22.31
C LEU A 423 -12.21 -18.74 23.49
N CYS A 424 -12.86 -19.89 23.31
CA CYS A 424 -13.15 -20.81 24.43
C CYS A 424 -11.89 -21.28 25.19
N PRO A 425 -10.79 -21.72 24.53
CA PRO A 425 -9.54 -22.03 25.22
C PRO A 425 -8.95 -20.81 25.95
N ILE A 426 -8.94 -19.63 25.30
CA ILE A 426 -8.38 -18.40 25.88
C ILE A 426 -9.14 -17.98 27.15
N ILE A 427 -10.47 -18.11 27.17
CA ILE A 427 -11.30 -17.80 28.35
C ILE A 427 -10.94 -18.72 29.54
N GLN A 428 -10.63 -20.00 29.27
CA GLN A 428 -10.32 -20.99 30.30
C GLN A 428 -8.88 -20.90 30.83
N THR A 429 -7.90 -20.55 29.97
CA THR A 429 -6.47 -20.69 30.29
C THR A 429 -5.70 -19.37 30.41
N ALA A 430 -6.21 -18.25 29.91
CA ALA A 430 -5.48 -16.99 29.93
C ALA A 430 -5.68 -16.21 31.24
N ASP A 431 -4.64 -15.48 31.65
CA ASP A 431 -4.69 -14.57 32.77
C ASP A 431 -5.47 -13.28 32.45
N TYR A 432 -5.84 -12.56 33.51
CA TYR A 432 -6.30 -11.18 33.40
C TYR A 432 -5.20 -10.28 32.78
N PRO A 433 -5.51 -9.33 31.88
CA PRO A 433 -6.83 -8.96 31.37
C PRO A 433 -7.26 -9.68 30.06
N ILE A 434 -6.49 -10.66 29.57
CA ILE A 434 -6.75 -11.32 28.28
C ILE A 434 -8.06 -12.12 28.34
N ASN A 435 -8.29 -12.89 29.41
CA ASN A 435 -9.55 -13.63 29.57
C ASN A 435 -10.78 -12.72 29.62
N LEU A 436 -10.71 -11.56 30.29
CA LEU A 436 -11.75 -10.55 30.31
C LEU A 436 -12.10 -10.05 28.91
N ALA A 437 -11.06 -9.70 28.12
CA ALA A 437 -11.24 -9.26 26.74
C ALA A 437 -11.86 -10.37 25.87
N ALA A 438 -11.43 -11.62 26.05
CA ALA A 438 -11.99 -12.78 25.36
C ALA A 438 -13.47 -12.99 25.70
N ILE A 439 -13.89 -12.87 26.97
CA ILE A 439 -15.30 -12.98 27.39
C ILE A 439 -16.16 -11.87 26.78
N LYS A 440 -15.67 -10.62 26.76
CA LYS A 440 -16.39 -9.51 26.11
C LYS A 440 -16.55 -9.74 24.60
N MET A 441 -15.47 -10.13 23.93
CA MET A 441 -15.48 -10.45 22.50
C MET A 441 -16.44 -11.60 22.21
N GLN A 442 -16.40 -12.68 23.01
CA GLN A 442 -17.32 -13.82 22.95
C GLN A 442 -18.78 -13.38 23.11
N THR A 443 -19.07 -12.46 24.03
CA THR A 443 -20.42 -11.88 24.22
C THR A 443 -20.89 -11.19 22.93
N LYS A 444 -20.02 -10.41 22.27
CA LYS A 444 -20.33 -9.75 21.00
C LYS A 444 -20.53 -10.71 19.83
N VAL A 445 -19.84 -11.86 19.84
CA VAL A 445 -20.06 -12.94 18.86
C VAL A 445 -21.43 -13.57 19.08
N ILE A 446 -21.80 -13.88 20.33
CA ILE A 446 -23.06 -14.54 20.71
C ILE A 446 -24.30 -13.76 20.23
N GLU A 447 -24.27 -12.42 20.30
CA GLU A 447 -25.33 -11.53 19.79
C GLU A 447 -25.63 -11.70 18.28
N ARG A 448 -24.79 -12.43 17.53
CA ARG A 448 -24.90 -12.67 16.08
C ARG A 448 -25.14 -14.14 15.70
N VAL A 449 -25.17 -15.06 16.67
CA VAL A 449 -25.36 -16.50 16.41
C VAL A 449 -26.86 -16.82 16.37
N SER A 450 -27.29 -17.68 15.44
CA SER A 450 -28.66 -18.19 15.45
C SER A 450 -28.92 -19.07 16.68
N LYS A 451 -30.18 -19.20 17.10
CA LYS A 451 -30.55 -20.02 18.26
C LYS A 451 -30.06 -21.47 18.12
N GLU A 452 -30.22 -22.04 16.94
CA GLU A 452 -29.89 -23.44 16.63
C GLU A 452 -28.39 -23.69 16.74
N THR A 453 -27.59 -22.81 16.12
CA THR A 453 -26.12 -22.90 16.14
C THR A 453 -25.58 -22.66 17.55
N LEU A 454 -26.11 -21.66 18.27
CA LEU A 454 -25.67 -21.35 19.63
C LEU A 454 -25.96 -22.52 20.59
N THR A 455 -27.12 -23.17 20.46
CA THR A 455 -27.49 -24.35 21.26
C THR A 455 -26.51 -25.51 21.05
N GLN A 456 -26.02 -25.73 19.83
CA GLN A 456 -25.00 -26.73 19.54
C GLN A 456 -23.63 -26.40 20.17
N LEU A 457 -23.29 -25.12 20.32
CA LEU A 457 -22.00 -24.65 20.85
C LEU A 457 -21.98 -24.46 22.38
N LEU A 458 -23.13 -24.55 23.08
CA LEU A 458 -23.19 -24.45 24.55
C LEU A 458 -22.22 -25.36 25.30
N PRO A 459 -22.00 -26.64 24.91
CA PRO A 459 -21.06 -27.52 25.62
C PRO A 459 -19.62 -27.03 25.60
N GLU A 460 -19.23 -26.25 24.59
CA GLU A 460 -17.88 -25.66 24.47
C GLU A 460 -17.79 -24.31 25.22
N ILE A 461 -18.84 -23.49 25.14
CA ILE A 461 -18.85 -22.13 25.69
C ILE A 461 -19.07 -22.12 27.21
N VAL A 462 -20.09 -22.83 27.69
CA VAL A 462 -20.58 -22.68 29.07
C VAL A 462 -19.54 -23.07 30.15
N PRO A 463 -18.73 -24.14 30.00
CA PRO A 463 -17.72 -24.50 31.01
C PRO A 463 -16.73 -23.36 31.31
N GLY A 464 -16.27 -22.65 30.27
CA GLY A 464 -15.35 -21.51 30.44
C GLY A 464 -16.00 -20.32 31.15
N LEU A 465 -17.28 -20.05 30.88
CA LEU A 465 -18.03 -18.99 31.57
C LEU A 465 -18.33 -19.35 33.03
N ILE A 466 -18.57 -20.63 33.35
CA ILE A 466 -18.75 -21.09 34.74
C ILE A 466 -17.43 -20.94 35.50
N GLN A 467 -16.31 -21.41 34.94
CA GLN A 467 -14.97 -21.24 35.51
C GLN A 467 -14.63 -19.75 35.73
N GLY A 468 -14.90 -18.90 34.73
CA GLY A 468 -14.69 -17.46 34.83
C GLY A 468 -15.59 -16.76 35.87
N TYR A 469 -16.76 -17.33 36.18
CA TYR A 469 -17.63 -16.83 37.26
C TYR A 469 -17.08 -17.17 38.67
N ASP A 470 -16.09 -18.06 38.79
CA ASP A 470 -15.30 -18.32 39.99
C ASP A 470 -13.92 -17.63 40.01
N ASN A 471 -13.57 -16.87 38.96
CA ASN A 471 -12.29 -16.16 38.88
C ASN A 471 -12.08 -15.16 40.03
N SER A 472 -10.83 -14.92 40.44
CA SER A 472 -10.47 -13.94 41.48
C SER A 472 -10.88 -12.50 41.14
N GLU A 473 -10.82 -12.13 39.86
CA GLU A 473 -11.12 -10.79 39.38
C GLU A 473 -12.63 -10.53 39.29
N SER A 474 -13.10 -9.48 39.97
CA SER A 474 -14.52 -9.09 39.98
C SER A 474 -15.02 -8.69 38.59
N SER A 475 -14.14 -8.12 37.76
CA SER A 475 -14.40 -7.74 36.37
C SER A 475 -14.66 -8.96 35.47
N VAL A 476 -13.84 -10.02 35.61
CA VAL A 476 -13.99 -11.30 34.90
C VAL A 476 -15.31 -11.98 35.31
N ARG A 477 -15.59 -12.06 36.62
CA ARG A 477 -16.88 -12.61 37.12
C ARG A 477 -18.08 -11.86 36.55
N LYS A 478 -18.04 -10.53 36.52
CA LYS A 478 -19.12 -9.67 35.97
C LYS A 478 -19.30 -9.88 34.46
N ALA A 479 -18.19 -10.00 33.71
CA ALA A 479 -18.24 -10.27 32.27
C ALA A 479 -18.84 -11.65 31.96
N CYS A 480 -18.52 -12.69 32.74
CA CYS A 480 -19.11 -14.01 32.58
C CYS A 480 -20.63 -13.99 32.79
N VAL A 481 -21.12 -13.25 33.79
CA VAL A 481 -22.56 -13.05 34.02
C VAL A 481 -23.22 -12.38 32.81
N PHE A 482 -22.64 -11.31 32.27
CA PHE A 482 -23.20 -10.66 31.08
C PHE A 482 -23.18 -11.56 29.83
N CYS A 483 -22.13 -12.36 29.66
CA CYS A 483 -22.06 -13.35 28.58
C CYS A 483 -23.18 -14.40 28.70
N LEU A 484 -23.41 -14.94 29.91
CA LEU A 484 -24.52 -15.86 30.18
C LEU A 484 -25.90 -15.22 29.99
N VAL A 485 -26.06 -13.93 30.34
CA VAL A 485 -27.29 -13.16 30.06
C VAL A 485 -27.51 -12.99 28.55
N ALA A 486 -26.46 -12.72 27.78
CA ALA A 486 -26.54 -12.64 26.32
C ALA A 486 -26.92 -13.99 25.68
N ILE A 487 -26.37 -15.11 26.16
CA ILE A 487 -26.79 -16.45 25.73
C ILE A 487 -28.28 -16.65 26.02
N HIS A 488 -28.73 -16.36 27.25
CA HIS A 488 -30.15 -16.47 27.62
C HIS A 488 -31.05 -15.55 26.78
N ALA A 489 -30.58 -14.39 26.33
CA ALA A 489 -31.35 -13.51 25.45
C ALA A 489 -31.60 -14.13 24.06
N VAL A 490 -30.72 -15.04 23.60
CA VAL A 490 -30.85 -15.74 22.31
C VAL A 490 -31.61 -17.07 22.42
N ILE A 491 -31.31 -17.90 23.43
CA ILE A 491 -31.90 -19.26 23.54
C ILE A 491 -32.99 -19.40 24.62
N GLY A 492 -33.12 -18.44 25.54
CA GLY A 492 -34.06 -18.49 26.65
C GLY A 492 -33.75 -19.60 27.66
N ASP A 493 -34.81 -20.28 28.11
CA ASP A 493 -34.75 -21.30 29.17
C ASP A 493 -33.89 -22.53 28.82
N GLU A 494 -33.58 -22.74 27.54
CA GLU A 494 -32.68 -23.81 27.06
C GLU A 494 -31.25 -23.70 27.63
N LEU A 495 -30.86 -22.55 28.19
CA LEU A 495 -29.60 -22.41 28.92
C LEU A 495 -29.58 -23.18 30.25
N LYS A 496 -30.73 -23.31 30.93
CA LYS A 496 -30.80 -23.80 32.33
C LYS A 496 -30.16 -25.17 32.57
N PRO A 497 -30.33 -26.20 31.71
CA PRO A 497 -29.69 -27.51 31.90
C PRO A 497 -28.15 -27.46 31.96
N HIS A 498 -27.53 -26.50 31.26
CA HIS A 498 -26.06 -26.35 31.19
C HIS A 498 -25.45 -25.64 32.41
N LEU A 499 -26.29 -25.07 33.29
CA LEU A 499 -25.86 -24.27 34.45
C LEU A 499 -25.85 -25.06 35.79
N SER A 500 -25.96 -26.39 35.73
CA SER A 500 -26.06 -27.26 36.91
C SER A 500 -24.87 -27.18 37.89
N GLN A 501 -23.71 -26.75 37.41
CA GLN A 501 -22.50 -26.57 38.24
C GLN A 501 -22.51 -25.25 39.05
N LEU A 502 -23.41 -24.30 38.77
CA LEU A 502 -23.48 -23.05 39.52
C LEU A 502 -24.15 -23.23 40.89
N THR A 503 -23.54 -22.65 41.93
CA THR A 503 -24.15 -22.62 43.27
C THR A 503 -25.47 -21.84 43.27
N GLY A 504 -26.39 -22.20 44.16
CA GLY A 504 -27.72 -21.58 44.23
C GLY A 504 -27.70 -20.05 44.39
N SER A 505 -26.68 -19.49 45.06
CA SER A 505 -26.49 -18.04 45.19
C SER A 505 -26.08 -17.38 43.86
N LYS A 506 -25.19 -18.01 43.09
CA LYS A 506 -24.82 -17.52 41.74
C LYS A 506 -25.98 -17.64 40.75
N MET A 507 -26.71 -18.76 40.80
CA MET A 507 -27.91 -18.95 39.99
C MET A 507 -28.97 -17.87 40.31
N LYS A 508 -29.20 -17.53 41.58
CA LYS A 508 -30.10 -16.41 41.96
C LYS A 508 -29.63 -15.07 41.40
N LEU A 509 -28.32 -14.77 41.48
CA LEU A 509 -27.76 -13.53 40.94
C LEU A 509 -27.87 -13.43 39.42
N LEU A 510 -27.55 -14.51 38.69
CA LEU A 510 -27.73 -14.58 37.24
C LEU A 510 -29.19 -14.35 36.83
N ASN A 511 -30.15 -15.00 37.50
CA ASN A 511 -31.57 -14.79 37.25
C ASN A 511 -32.03 -13.33 37.51
N LEU A 512 -31.42 -12.62 38.46
CA LEU A 512 -31.68 -11.19 38.68
C LEU A 512 -31.20 -10.35 37.49
N TYR A 513 -30.02 -10.63 36.95
CA TYR A 513 -29.52 -9.93 35.76
C TYR A 513 -30.33 -10.24 34.49
N ILE A 514 -30.76 -11.49 34.30
CA ILE A 514 -31.65 -11.90 33.20
C ILE A 514 -32.97 -11.09 33.27
N LYS A 515 -33.61 -11.04 34.44
CA LYS A 515 -34.84 -10.24 34.65
C LYS A 515 -34.59 -8.75 34.37
N ARG A 516 -33.49 -8.19 34.87
CA ARG A 516 -33.14 -6.78 34.66
C ARG A 516 -32.96 -6.45 33.18
N ALA A 517 -32.33 -7.33 32.40
CA ALA A 517 -32.16 -7.17 30.96
C ALA A 517 -33.51 -7.21 30.23
N GLN A 518 -34.40 -8.15 30.57
CA GLN A 518 -35.75 -8.26 30.01
C GLN A 518 -36.61 -7.02 30.30
N THR A 519 -36.50 -6.43 31.50
CA THR A 519 -37.22 -5.20 31.86
C THR A 519 -36.55 -3.90 31.37
N GLY A 520 -35.32 -3.97 30.86
CA GLY A 520 -34.41 -2.82 30.71
C GLY A 520 -34.33 -2.17 29.33
N SER A 521 -35.12 -2.62 28.35
CA SER A 521 -35.03 -2.20 26.93
C SER A 521 -35.55 -0.78 26.64
N GLY A 522 -35.26 0.20 27.51
CA GLY A 522 -35.78 1.57 27.42
C GLY A 522 -35.00 2.67 28.15
N ALA A 523 -33.87 2.39 28.81
CA ALA A 523 -33.04 3.43 29.44
C ALA A 523 -31.54 3.09 29.37
N GLY A 524 -30.79 3.92 28.65
CA GLY A 524 -29.33 3.80 28.53
C GLY A 524 -28.57 4.32 29.76
N ASP A 525 -27.34 3.82 29.91
CA ASP A 525 -26.24 4.31 30.75
C ASP A 525 -26.55 5.33 31.86
N THR A 526 -26.74 4.84 33.09
CA THR A 526 -26.33 5.54 34.33
C THR A 526 -26.34 4.57 35.52
N ALA A 527 -25.18 3.95 35.81
CA ALA A 527 -24.91 3.25 37.07
C ALA A 527 -23.40 3.08 37.28
N ALA A 528 -22.67 4.20 37.21
CA ALA A 528 -21.37 4.31 37.89
C ALA A 528 -21.64 4.60 39.39
N ASP A 529 -20.72 4.15 40.24
CA ASP A 529 -20.71 4.26 41.71
C ASP A 529 -21.93 3.72 42.48
N MET A 530 -21.69 2.62 43.21
CA MET A 530 -22.17 2.33 44.58
C MET A 530 -21.78 0.90 44.97
N SER A 531 -20.63 0.72 45.63
CA SER A 531 -20.38 -0.34 46.65
C SER A 531 -18.94 -0.27 47.16
N GLY A 532 -18.65 0.82 47.88
CA GLY A 532 -17.42 0.99 48.66
C GLY A 532 -17.75 1.45 50.07
N GLN A 533 -18.55 0.67 50.81
CA GLN A 533 -18.74 0.81 52.27
C GLN A 533 -19.61 -0.34 52.85
N SER A 534 -18.95 -1.27 53.54
CA SER A 534 -19.38 -2.10 54.70
C SER A 534 -18.56 -3.38 54.73
#